data_AF-D5ZVN9-F1
#
_entry.id   AF-D5ZVN9-F1
#
_cell.length_a   1.000
_cell.length_b   1.000
_cell.length_c   1.000
_cell.angle_alpha   90.00
_cell.angle_beta   90.00
_cell.angle_gamma   90.00
#
_symmetry.space_group_name_H-M   'P 1'
#
loop_
_entity.id
_entity.type
_entity.pdbx_description
1 polymer ?
#
loop_
_entity_poly.entity_id
_entity_poly.type
_entity_poly.pdbx_seq_one_letter_code
_entity_poly.pdbx_strand_id
1 'polypeptide(L)'
;MRIDAHVLAQDCVAAVCEPGDADGRERTDEQHREAVVKLGRLWSRIGSEPFRHGVHFLDRHLQRPRDLLAERRKEFAALCRSRRDQPHL
;
A
#
# COMPACT_ATOMS: atom_id res chain seq x y z
N MET A 1 8.14 9.05 2.50
CA MET A 1 6.76 9.09 1.93
C MET A 1 6.21 10.48 2.18
N ARG A 2 5.78 11.17 1.13
CA ARG A 2 5.19 12.51 1.23
C ARG A 2 3.68 12.37 1.18
N ILE A 3 2.98 13.04 2.10
CA ILE A 3 1.53 13.05 2.17
C ILE A 3 1.10 14.50 2.13
N ASP A 4 0.43 14.89 1.04
CA ASP A 4 -0.18 16.20 0.90
C ASP A 4 -1.69 16.05 1.06
N ALA A 5 -2.26 16.67 2.10
CA ALA A 5 -3.67 16.58 2.41
C ALA A 5 -4.38 17.90 2.15
N HIS A 6 -5.50 17.84 1.44
CA HIS A 6 -6.38 18.96 1.15
C HIS A 6 -7.76 18.69 1.73
N VAL A 7 -8.21 19.60 2.59
CA VAL A 7 -9.59 19.58 3.12
C VAL A 7 -10.55 19.96 1.99
N LEU A 8 -11.56 19.12 1.79
CA LEU A 8 -12.69 19.34 0.90
C LEU A 8 -13.92 19.79 1.72
N ALA A 9 -15.04 20.06 1.04
CA ALA A 9 -16.30 20.37 1.71
C ALA A 9 -16.84 19.16 2.51
N GLN A 10 -17.65 19.44 3.55
CA GLN A 10 -18.37 18.43 4.34
C GLN A 10 -17.47 17.38 4.99
N ASP A 11 -16.40 17.82 5.67
CA ASP A 11 -15.48 16.96 6.44
C ASP A 11 -14.73 15.90 5.60
N CYS A 12 -14.76 16.01 4.27
CA CYS A 12 -13.95 15.19 3.39
C CYS A 12 -12.51 15.70 3.33
N VAL A 13 -11.54 14.79 3.25
CA VAL A 13 -10.12 15.12 3.04
C VAL A 13 -9.58 14.29 1.89
N ALA A 14 -9.04 14.94 0.87
CA ALA A 14 -8.25 14.28 -0.16
C ALA A 14 -6.79 14.26 0.29
N ALA A 15 -6.16 13.10 0.27
CA ALA A 15 -4.73 12.97 0.55
C ALA A 15 -4.03 12.36 -0.67
N VAL A 16 -2.97 13.02 -1.13
CA VAL A 16 -2.06 12.52 -2.15
C VAL A 16 -0.87 11.91 -1.45
N CYS A 17 -0.63 10.63 -1.68
CA CYS A 17 0.50 9.89 -1.11
C CYS A 17 1.50 9.59 -2.23
N GLU A 18 2.67 10.22 -2.16
CA GLU A 18 3.75 9.99 -3.11
C GLU A 18 4.92 9.25 -2.44
N PRO A 19 5.59 8.35 -3.19
CA PRO A 19 6.82 7.75 -2.72
C PRO A 19 7.92 8.81 -2.67
N GLY A 20 8.02 9.52 -1.55
CA GLY A 20 9.14 10.42 -1.27
C GLY A 20 10.44 9.67 -1.02
N ASP A 21 11.55 10.38 -1.17
CA ASP A 21 12.89 9.85 -0.96
C ASP A 21 13.09 9.40 0.49
N ALA A 22 13.74 8.25 0.66
CA ALA A 22 14.24 7.81 1.95
C ALA A 22 15.70 8.23 2.06
N ASP A 23 16.09 8.79 3.21
CA ASP A 23 17.47 9.13 3.55
C ASP A 23 18.13 10.23 2.68
N GLY A 24 17.34 11.13 2.07
CA GLY A 24 17.86 12.24 1.27
C GLY A 24 18.55 11.84 -0.04
N ARG A 25 18.39 10.57 -0.45
CA ARG A 25 18.88 10.07 -1.74
C ARG A 25 17.78 10.25 -2.79
N GLU A 26 18.03 11.11 -3.77
CA GLU A 26 17.15 11.26 -4.92
C GLU A 26 17.00 9.92 -5.64
N ARG A 27 15.76 9.51 -5.86
CA ARG A 27 15.44 8.36 -6.71
C ARG A 27 15.46 8.76 -8.17
N THR A 28 15.88 7.82 -9.02
CA THR A 28 15.67 7.96 -10.46
C THR A 28 14.18 7.89 -10.79
N ASP A 29 13.77 8.45 -11.93
CA ASP A 29 12.40 8.36 -12.43
C ASP A 29 11.89 6.92 -12.47
N GLU A 30 12.76 5.97 -12.82
CA GLU A 30 12.41 4.56 -12.89
C GLU A 30 12.13 3.95 -11.51
N GLN A 31 12.97 4.28 -10.52
CA GLN A 31 12.72 3.88 -9.13
C GLN A 31 11.44 4.51 -8.59
N HIS A 32 11.11 5.74 -9.02
CA HIS A 32 9.86 6.40 -8.68
C HIS A 32 8.66 5.66 -9.27
N ARG A 33 8.69 5.31 -10.56
CA ARG A 33 7.64 4.51 -11.22
C ARG A 33 7.44 3.17 -10.55
N GLU A 34 8.52 2.44 -10.24
CA GLU A 34 8.42 1.18 -9.52
C GLU A 34 7.75 1.33 -8.15
N ALA A 35 8.10 2.40 -7.42
CA ALA A 35 7.54 2.66 -6.10
C ALA A 35 6.04 2.98 -6.19
N VAL A 36 5.61 3.75 -7.20
CA VAL A 36 4.19 4.02 -7.48
C VAL A 36 3.44 2.72 -7.77
N VAL A 37 3.99 1.82 -8.60
CA VAL A 37 3.36 0.52 -8.88
C VAL A 37 3.26 -0.35 -7.63
N LYS A 38 4.32 -0.39 -6.80
CA LYS A 38 4.33 -1.14 -5.53
C LYS A 38 3.27 -0.61 -4.56
N LEU A 39 3.16 0.72 -4.43
CA LEU A 39 2.11 1.36 -3.62
C LEU A 39 0.72 1.03 -4.17
N GLY A 40 0.49 1.15 -5.47
CA GLY A 40 -0.81 0.85 -6.06
C GLY A 40 -1.26 -0.60 -5.81
N ARG A 41 -0.35 -1.57 -5.93
CA ARG A 41 -0.63 -2.98 -5.60
C ARG A 41 -0.99 -3.17 -4.11
N LEU A 42 -0.32 -2.46 -3.21
CA LEU A 42 -0.65 -2.49 -1.78
C LEU A 42 -2.06 -1.97 -1.52
N TRP A 43 -2.41 -0.82 -2.11
CA TRP A 43 -3.73 -0.21 -1.99
C TRP A 43 -4.84 -1.13 -2.53
N SER A 44 -4.62 -1.75 -3.69
CA SER A 44 -5.54 -2.76 -4.24
C SER A 44 -5.70 -3.97 -3.35
N ARG A 45 -4.62 -4.45 -2.71
CA ARG A 45 -4.71 -5.56 -1.75
C ARG A 45 -5.58 -5.22 -0.54
N ILE A 46 -5.60 -3.95 -0.13
CA ILE A 46 -6.41 -3.51 1.01
C ILE A 46 -7.85 -3.12 0.65
N GLY A 47 -8.26 -3.38 -0.60
CA GLY A 47 -9.62 -3.17 -1.07
C GLY A 47 -9.86 -1.80 -1.72
N SER A 48 -8.81 -1.05 -2.03
CA SER A 48 -8.92 0.23 -2.75
C SER A 48 -8.70 0.02 -4.25
N GLU A 49 -9.72 0.31 -5.05
CA GLU A 49 -9.57 0.29 -6.51
C GLU A 49 -8.89 1.56 -7.02
N PRO A 50 -8.06 1.45 -8.09
CA PRO A 50 -7.57 2.64 -8.77
C PRO A 50 -8.74 3.41 -9.38
N PHE A 51 -8.91 4.66 -8.97
CA PHE A 51 -9.59 5.68 -9.74
C PHE A 51 -8.81 5.99 -11.03
N ARG A 52 -9.45 6.67 -11.99
CA ARG A 52 -8.89 6.92 -13.34
C ARG A 52 -7.44 7.40 -13.27
N HIS A 53 -6.60 6.87 -14.16
CA HIS A 53 -5.15 7.18 -14.27
C HIS A 53 -4.27 6.73 -13.09
N GLY A 54 -4.68 5.69 -12.33
CA GLY A 54 -3.82 5.09 -11.30
C GLY A 54 -3.81 5.83 -9.96
N VAL A 55 -4.68 6.83 -9.80
CA VAL A 55 -4.97 7.46 -8.51
C VAL A 55 -5.80 6.48 -7.69
N HIS A 56 -5.53 6.26 -6.40
CA HIS A 56 -6.37 5.39 -5.56
C HIS A 56 -7.29 6.24 -4.68
N PHE A 57 -8.59 5.93 -4.64
CA PHE A 57 -9.52 6.61 -3.74
C PHE A 57 -9.66 5.82 -2.43
N LEU A 58 -9.41 6.50 -1.31
CA LEU A 58 -9.47 5.93 0.03
C LEU A 58 -10.78 6.32 0.71
N ASP A 59 -11.90 5.88 0.13
CA ASP A 59 -13.20 5.99 0.79
C ASP A 59 -13.35 4.85 1.80
N ARG A 60 -13.35 5.21 3.09
CA ARG A 60 -13.55 4.26 4.19
C ARG A 60 -14.94 3.60 4.17
N HIS A 61 -15.93 4.22 3.53
CA HIS A 61 -17.28 3.67 3.39
C HIS A 61 -17.38 2.65 2.23
N LEU A 62 -16.49 2.75 1.23
CA LEU A 62 -16.38 1.78 0.14
C LEU A 62 -15.40 0.64 0.44
N GLN A 63 -14.57 0.77 1.49
CA GLN A 63 -13.78 -0.34 1.99
C GLN A 63 -14.72 -1.46 2.42
N ARG A 64 -14.63 -2.62 1.74
CA ARG A 64 -14.98 -3.89 2.37
C ARG A 64 -13.86 -4.21 3.35
N PRO A 65 -14.05 -4.09 4.68
CA PRO A 65 -12.98 -4.33 5.63
C PRO A 65 -12.62 -5.81 5.54
N ARG A 66 -11.53 -6.11 4.83
CA ARG A 66 -10.87 -7.40 4.96
C ARG A 66 -9.99 -7.29 6.19
N ASP A 67 -10.10 -8.26 7.10
CA ASP A 67 -9.13 -8.40 8.20
C ASP A 67 -7.80 -8.92 7.62
N LEU A 68 -7.15 -8.05 6.86
CA LEU A 68 -5.91 -8.32 6.16
C LEU A 68 -4.81 -8.58 7.16
N LEU A 69 -4.89 -8.00 8.36
CA LEU A 69 -3.96 -8.31 9.44
C LEU A 69 -4.07 -9.78 9.83
N ALA A 70 -5.28 -10.30 10.05
CA ALA A 70 -5.47 -11.72 10.35
C ALA A 70 -5.01 -12.64 9.20
N GLU A 71 -5.31 -12.30 7.94
CA GLU A 71 -4.84 -13.04 6.78
C GLU A 71 -3.31 -13.01 6.63
N ARG A 72 -2.68 -11.83 6.74
CA ARG A 72 -1.22 -11.67 6.71
C ARG A 72 -0.57 -12.46 7.83
N ARG A 73 -1.14 -12.45 9.04
CA ARG A 73 -0.63 -13.23 10.18
C ARG A 73 -0.71 -14.73 9.91
N LYS A 74 -1.79 -15.22 9.27
CA LYS A 74 -1.90 -16.62 8.85
C LYS A 74 -0.86 -16.99 7.80
N GLU A 75 -0.68 -16.17 6.75
CA GLU A 75 0.31 -16.42 5.71
C GLU A 75 1.75 -16.38 6.26
N PHE A 76 2.06 -15.40 7.09
CA PHE A 76 3.37 -15.31 7.73
C PHE A 76 3.63 -16.51 8.65
N ALA A 77 2.64 -16.91 9.45
CA ALA A 77 2.75 -18.12 10.27
C ALA A 77 2.95 -19.38 9.42
N ALA A 78 2.33 -19.48 8.25
CA ALA A 78 2.52 -20.58 7.31
C ALA A 78 3.94 -20.59 6.72
N LEU A 79 4.46 -19.43 6.30
CA LEU A 79 5.84 -19.26 5.85
C LEU A 79 6.86 -19.63 6.94
N CYS A 80 6.62 -19.22 8.20
CA CYS A 80 7.46 -19.60 9.32
C CYS A 80 7.41 -21.09 9.65
N ARG A 81 6.32 -21.80 9.32
CA ARG A 81 6.22 -23.26 9.45
C ARG A 81 6.97 -23.94 8.32
N SER A 82 6.70 -23.58 7.07
CA SER A 82 7.36 -24.17 5.90
C SER A 82 8.89 -24.01 5.93
N ARG A 83 9.39 -22.89 6.47
CA ARG A 83 10.82 -22.63 6.63
C ARG A 83 11.46 -23.40 7.79
N ARG A 84 10.66 -23.83 8.78
CA ARG A 84 11.10 -24.74 9.85
C ARG A 84 11.06 -26.20 9.41
N ASP A 85 10.12 -26.54 8.53
CA ASP A 85 9.91 -27.89 7.99
C ASP A 85 10.82 -28.19 6.79
N GLN A 86 11.57 -27.20 6.28
CA GLN A 86 12.71 -27.41 5.38
C GLN A 86 13.98 -27.59 6.21
N PRO A 87 14.49 -28.82 6.38
CA PRO A 87 15.83 -29.02 6.90
C PRO A 87 16.79 -28.41 5.89
N HIS A 88 17.73 -27.62 6.39
CA HIS A 88 18.83 -27.06 5.63
C HIS A 88 19.50 -28.18 4.81
N LEU A 89 19.54 -28.04 3.48
CA LEU A 89 20.51 -28.76 2.64
C LEU A 89 21.92 -28.29 3.02
#